data_AF-A0A3C0ZZ58-F1
#
_entry.id   AF-A0A3C0ZZ58-F1
#
_cell.length_a   1.000
_cell.length_b   1.000
_cell.length_c   1.000
_cell.angle_alpha   90.00
_cell.angle_beta   90.00
_cell.angle_gamma   90.00
#
_symmetry.space_group_name_H-M   'P 1'
#
loop_
_entity.id
_entity.type
_entity.pdbx_description
1 polymer ?
#
loop_
_entity_poly.entity_id
_entity_poly.type
_entity_poly.pdbx_seq_one_letter_code
_entity_poly.pdbx_strand_id
1 'polypeptide(L)'
;MTVYKEIIPQVARHNPQGILLVITNPVDVLTYLTVKLSGRPPSRVIGSGTVFDSARFPYLLSQHCGVDPRNVHAYIIGEHGDSEVPVWSLANISSEHLEEYCLVCDRGCTRAEREEIFQRVPRAGSEIIRAQGCYLLRHRPGGYDHYGKHPAQPEERAARLQPLTGTVWAP
;
A
#
# COMPACT_ATOMS: atom_id res chain seq x y z
N MET A 1 -6.17 15.63 15.93
CA MET A 1 -7.31 15.10 16.74
C MET A 1 -8.53 16.02 16.75
N THR A 2 -8.37 17.35 16.79
CA THR A 2 -9.50 18.32 16.78
C THR A 2 -10.48 18.09 15.62
N VAL A 3 -9.95 17.93 14.41
CA VAL A 3 -10.73 17.63 13.19
C VAL A 3 -11.62 16.39 13.34
N TYR A 4 -11.12 15.30 13.94
CA TYR A 4 -11.92 14.08 14.13
C TYR A 4 -13.08 14.28 15.11
N LYS A 5 -12.85 15.06 16.19
CA LYS A 5 -13.89 15.37 17.19
C LYS A 5 -15.04 16.19 16.58
N GLU A 6 -14.75 16.99 15.56
CA GLU A 6 -15.75 17.81 14.88
C GLU A 6 -16.49 17.03 13.78
N ILE A 7 -15.75 16.26 12.96
CA ILE A 7 -16.30 15.61 11.77
C ILE A 7 -17.05 14.30 12.10
N ILE A 8 -16.46 13.42 12.92
CA ILE A 8 -17.00 12.07 13.11
C ILE A 8 -18.43 12.08 13.69
N PRO A 9 -18.76 12.90 14.72
CA PRO A 9 -20.13 12.96 15.22
C PRO A 9 -21.13 13.46 14.17
N GLN A 10 -20.73 14.40 13.30
CA GLN A 10 -21.58 14.91 12.24
C GLN A 10 -21.85 13.86 11.17
N VAL A 11 -20.82 13.12 10.74
CA VAL A 11 -20.98 12.00 9.80
C VAL A 11 -21.88 10.92 10.40
N ALA A 12 -21.67 10.58 11.67
CA ALA A 12 -22.47 9.56 12.35
C ALA A 12 -23.94 9.97 12.47
N ARG A 13 -24.23 11.26 12.71
CA ARG A 13 -25.59 11.81 12.79
C ARG A 13 -26.34 11.74 11.47
N HIS A 14 -25.67 12.07 10.36
CA HIS A 14 -26.33 12.15 9.04
C HIS A 14 -26.36 10.82 8.29
N ASN A 15 -25.51 9.85 8.64
CA ASN A 15 -25.51 8.53 8.04
C ASN A 15 -25.49 7.43 9.11
N PRO A 16 -26.56 7.20 9.88
CA PRO A 16 -26.56 6.33 11.05
C PRO A 16 -26.22 4.85 10.75
N GLN A 17 -26.43 4.37 9.53
CA GLN A 17 -26.25 2.94 9.17
C GLN A 17 -24.99 2.64 8.35
N GLY A 18 -24.27 3.67 7.89
CA GLY A 18 -23.09 3.51 7.06
C GLY A 18 -21.92 2.77 7.72
N ILE A 19 -20.99 2.31 6.90
CA ILE A 19 -19.67 1.84 7.36
C ILE A 19 -18.71 3.03 7.27
N LEU A 20 -17.94 3.28 8.32
CA LEU A 20 -16.90 4.30 8.32
C LEU A 20 -15.58 3.63 7.95
N LEU A 21 -15.05 3.96 6.76
CA LEU A 21 -13.73 3.53 6.32
C LEU A 21 -12.71 4.63 6.63
N VAL A 22 -11.73 4.32 7.47
CA VAL A 22 -10.69 5.25 7.92
C VAL A 22 -9.41 4.98 7.15
N ILE A 23 -8.91 6.01 6.46
CA ILE A 23 -7.68 5.95 5.65
C ILE A 23 -6.62 6.92 6.18
N THR A 24 -7.03 7.96 6.90
CA THR A 24 -6.12 8.99 7.45
C THR A 24 -5.14 8.37 8.43
N ASN A 25 -3.86 8.76 8.33
CA ASN A 25 -2.82 8.33 9.24
C ASN A 25 -2.73 9.20 10.51
N PRO A 26 -2.33 8.64 11.68
CA PRO A 26 -2.03 7.22 11.91
C PRO A 26 -3.32 6.37 11.98
N VAL A 27 -3.50 5.44 11.03
CA VAL A 27 -4.80 4.85 10.72
C VAL A 27 -5.35 4.00 11.87
N ASP A 28 -4.53 3.25 12.57
CA ASP A 28 -4.98 2.36 13.65
C ASP A 28 -5.53 3.16 14.84
N VAL A 29 -4.79 4.21 15.24
CA VAL A 29 -5.19 5.12 16.32
C VAL A 29 -6.45 5.90 15.93
N LEU A 30 -6.53 6.39 14.69
CA LEU A 30 -7.67 7.15 14.20
C LEU A 30 -8.91 6.27 13.97
N THR A 31 -8.73 5.00 13.66
CA THR A 31 -9.82 4.00 13.60
C THR A 31 -10.41 3.79 14.98
N TYR A 32 -9.57 3.57 16.00
CA TYR A 32 -10.01 3.48 17.39
C TYR A 32 -10.77 4.74 17.84
N LEU A 33 -10.22 5.92 17.54
CA LEU A 33 -10.87 7.18 17.87
C LEU A 33 -12.23 7.32 17.17
N THR A 34 -12.33 6.87 15.92
CA THR A 34 -13.59 6.89 15.14
C THR A 34 -14.65 6.00 15.76
N VAL A 35 -14.29 4.82 16.27
CA VAL A 35 -15.20 3.96 17.05
C VAL A 35 -15.75 4.74 18.24
N LYS A 36 -14.89 5.39 19.02
CA LYS A 36 -15.29 6.12 20.23
C LYS A 36 -16.16 7.34 19.93
N LEU A 37 -15.80 8.13 18.92
CA LEU A 37 -16.51 9.37 18.59
C LEU A 37 -17.82 9.14 17.84
N SER A 38 -17.92 8.08 17.05
CA SER A 38 -19.13 7.79 16.26
C SER A 38 -20.23 7.11 17.07
N GLY A 39 -19.89 6.50 18.22
CA GLY A 39 -20.83 5.70 19.02
C GLY A 39 -21.28 4.41 18.33
N ARG A 40 -20.62 3.99 17.24
CA ARG A 40 -20.98 2.80 16.47
C ARG A 40 -20.41 1.52 17.08
N PRO A 41 -21.03 0.36 16.80
CA PRO A 41 -20.36 -0.90 17.07
C PRO A 41 -19.05 -0.98 16.27
N PRO A 42 -17.97 -1.59 16.83
CA PRO A 42 -16.68 -1.71 16.13
C PRO A 42 -16.77 -2.34 14.74
N SER A 43 -17.71 -3.25 14.50
CA SER A 43 -17.96 -3.87 13.18
C SER A 43 -18.41 -2.91 12.08
N ARG A 44 -18.72 -1.65 12.40
CA ARG A 44 -19.11 -0.59 11.44
C ARG A 44 -18.02 0.44 11.20
N VAL A 45 -16.83 0.26 11.79
CA VAL A 45 -15.69 1.15 11.60
C VAL A 45 -14.49 0.31 11.19
N ILE A 46 -13.99 0.52 9.97
CA ILE A 46 -12.91 -0.26 9.38
C ILE A 46 -11.76 0.70 9.10
N GLY A 47 -10.58 0.40 9.64
CA GLY A 47 -9.35 1.06 9.22
C GLY A 47 -8.77 0.37 8.00
N SER A 48 -8.15 1.12 7.08
CA SER A 48 -7.42 0.49 5.98
C SER A 48 -6.24 -0.35 6.49
N GLY A 49 -5.64 0.04 7.62
CA GLY A 49 -4.54 -0.69 8.27
C GLY A 49 -3.45 -1.06 7.25
N THR A 50 -2.99 -2.31 7.33
CA THR A 50 -1.95 -2.89 6.49
C THR A 50 -2.46 -3.44 5.15
N VAL A 51 -3.65 -3.04 4.66
CA VAL A 51 -4.22 -3.60 3.42
C VAL A 51 -3.32 -3.33 2.21
N PHE A 52 -2.70 -2.16 2.14
CA PHE A 52 -1.77 -1.83 1.05
C PHE A 52 -0.45 -2.58 1.17
N ASP A 53 0.03 -2.80 2.39
CA ASP A 53 1.26 -3.53 2.67
C ASP A 53 1.07 -5.02 2.35
N SER A 54 -0.09 -5.58 2.72
CA SER A 54 -0.54 -6.92 2.33
C SER A 54 -0.82 -7.07 0.84
N ALA A 55 -1.07 -5.98 0.10
CA ALA A 55 -1.16 -6.03 -1.37
C ALA A 55 0.22 -5.97 -2.04
N ARG A 56 1.18 -5.25 -1.44
CA ARG A 56 2.56 -5.13 -1.94
C ARG A 56 3.39 -6.36 -1.65
N PHE A 57 3.16 -7.00 -0.51
CA PHE A 57 3.98 -8.11 -0.06
C PHE A 57 3.94 -9.33 -1.00
N PRO A 58 2.76 -9.81 -1.47
CA PRO A 58 2.68 -10.83 -2.51
C PRO A 58 3.37 -10.43 -3.81
N TYR A 59 3.27 -9.16 -4.21
CA TYR A 59 3.96 -8.67 -5.41
C TYR A 59 5.48 -8.81 -5.27
N LEU A 60 6.06 -8.35 -4.16
CA LEU A 60 7.51 -8.44 -3.93
C LEU A 60 7.98 -9.90 -3.85
N LEU A 61 7.22 -10.77 -3.17
CA LEU A 61 7.48 -12.20 -3.13
C LEU A 61 7.40 -12.85 -4.52
N SER A 62 6.42 -12.46 -5.34
CA SER A 62 6.28 -12.98 -6.71
C SER A 62 7.48 -12.63 -7.58
N GLN A 63 8.03 -11.42 -7.43
CA GLN A 63 9.23 -10.98 -8.14
C GLN A 63 10.45 -11.79 -7.69
N HIS A 64 10.58 -12.03 -6.39
CA HIS A 64 11.64 -12.88 -5.83
C HIS A 64 11.54 -14.29 -6.37
N CYS A 65 10.39 -14.95 -6.25
CA CYS A 65 10.20 -16.36 -6.61
C CYS A 65 9.99 -16.62 -8.12
N GLY A 66 9.79 -15.57 -8.94
CA GLY A 66 9.58 -15.71 -10.38
C GLY A 66 8.22 -16.30 -10.75
N VAL A 67 7.19 -16.00 -9.98
CA VAL A 67 5.82 -16.51 -10.17
C VAL A 67 4.82 -15.37 -10.41
N ASP A 68 3.61 -15.71 -10.85
CA ASP A 68 2.53 -14.75 -10.95
C ASP A 68 2.08 -14.32 -9.54
N PRO A 69 1.95 -13.01 -9.23
CA PRO A 69 1.53 -12.54 -7.92
C PRO A 69 0.14 -13.02 -7.50
N ARG A 70 -0.73 -13.39 -8.45
CA ARG A 70 -2.06 -13.96 -8.15
C ARG A 70 -1.98 -15.34 -7.51
N ASN A 71 -0.83 -16.02 -7.64
CA ASN A 71 -0.58 -17.31 -7.02
C ASN A 71 0.13 -17.17 -5.66
N VAL A 72 0.43 -15.96 -5.20
CA VAL A 72 1.09 -15.74 -3.92
C VAL A 72 0.06 -15.21 -2.93
N HIS A 73 -0.10 -15.86 -1.80
CA HIS A 73 -0.88 -15.31 -0.69
C HIS A 73 0.03 -15.16 0.52
N ALA A 74 0.15 -13.91 0.97
CA ALA A 74 0.99 -13.52 2.08
C ALA A 74 0.42 -12.22 2.65
N TYR A 75 0.51 -12.05 3.97
CA TYR A 75 -0.15 -10.95 4.67
C TYR A 75 0.82 -10.25 5.61
N ILE A 76 0.62 -8.94 5.75
CA ILE A 76 1.23 -8.11 6.78
C ILE A 76 0.13 -7.75 7.78
N ILE A 77 0.37 -7.96 9.08
CA ILE A 77 -0.58 -7.68 10.15
C ILE A 77 0.03 -6.74 11.19
N GLY A 78 -0.78 -6.26 12.14
CA GLY A 78 -0.33 -5.38 13.21
C GLY A 78 -0.60 -3.92 12.90
N GLU A 79 0.27 -3.05 13.41
CA GLU A 79 0.23 -1.60 13.13
C GLU A 79 0.53 -1.35 11.64
N HIS A 80 -0.16 -0.40 11.02
CA HIS A 80 0.32 0.21 9.77
C HIS A 80 1.43 1.21 10.08
N GLY A 81 2.67 0.75 10.04
CA GLY A 81 3.84 1.55 10.38
C GLY A 81 5.08 0.71 10.67
N ASP A 82 5.96 1.23 11.52
CA ASP A 82 7.27 0.64 11.79
C ASP A 82 7.18 -0.70 12.56
N SER A 83 6.05 -1.01 13.19
CA SER A 83 5.83 -2.26 13.93
C SER A 83 4.94 -3.28 13.22
N GLU A 84 4.74 -3.14 11.90
CA GLU A 84 4.04 -4.13 11.09
C GLU A 84 4.77 -5.50 11.08
N VAL A 85 4.02 -6.59 10.92
CA VAL A 85 4.53 -7.96 11.06
C VAL A 85 4.20 -8.81 9.83
N PRO A 86 5.21 -9.35 9.12
CA PRO A 86 4.98 -10.28 8.02
C PRO A 86 4.63 -11.68 8.54
N VAL A 87 3.51 -12.24 8.09
CA VAL A 87 3.03 -13.56 8.51
C VAL A 87 3.65 -14.66 7.65
N TRP A 88 4.96 -14.87 7.79
CA TRP A 88 5.72 -15.85 7.01
C TRP A 88 5.21 -17.29 7.12
N SER A 89 4.70 -17.67 8.28
CA SER A 89 4.19 -19.03 8.55
C SER A 89 2.93 -19.37 7.75
N LEU A 90 2.18 -18.37 7.30
CA LEU A 90 0.98 -18.55 6.47
C LEU A 90 1.21 -18.16 5.01
N ALA A 91 2.42 -17.74 4.65
CA ALA A 91 2.73 -17.43 3.27
C ALA A 91 2.70 -18.71 2.42
N ASN A 92 1.97 -18.69 1.31
CA ASN A 92 1.87 -19.81 0.38
C ASN A 92 2.02 -19.33 -1.06
N ILE A 93 2.55 -20.22 -1.89
CA ILE A 93 2.63 -20.06 -3.34
C ILE A 93 1.86 -21.22 -3.97
N SER A 94 0.71 -20.92 -4.58
CA SER A 94 -0.28 -21.89 -5.04
C SER A 94 -0.73 -22.81 -3.89
N SER A 95 -0.47 -24.11 -3.96
CA SER A 95 -0.86 -25.10 -2.93
C SER A 95 0.19 -25.31 -1.84
N GLU A 96 1.40 -24.79 -1.99
CA GLU A 96 2.54 -25.12 -1.12
C GLU A 96 2.84 -23.98 -0.15
N HIS A 97 3.20 -24.31 1.09
CA HIS A 97 3.73 -23.33 2.02
C HIS A 97 5.05 -22.76 1.49
N LEU A 98 5.32 -21.48 1.74
CA LEU A 98 6.51 -20.80 1.24
C LEU A 98 7.80 -21.54 1.65
N GLU A 99 7.84 -22.10 2.86
CA GLU A 99 8.99 -22.85 3.34
C GLU A 99 9.25 -24.12 2.51
N GLU A 100 8.20 -24.85 2.12
CA GLU A 100 8.28 -26.04 1.27
C GLU A 100 8.60 -25.67 -0.18
N TYR A 101 7.92 -24.65 -0.71
CA TYR A 101 8.16 -24.13 -2.05
C TYR A 101 9.62 -23.71 -2.26
N CYS A 102 10.22 -23.08 -1.25
CA CYS A 102 11.59 -22.61 -1.34
C CYS A 102 12.65 -23.72 -1.28
N LEU A 103 12.30 -24.95 -0.90
CA LEU A 103 13.20 -26.12 -1.00
C LEU A 103 13.41 -26.57 -2.45
N VAL A 104 12.42 -26.30 -3.31
CA VAL A 104 12.40 -26.77 -4.70
C VAL A 104 12.62 -25.65 -5.72
N CYS A 105 12.51 -24.38 -5.32
CA CYS A 105 12.78 -23.26 -6.21
C CYS A 105 14.28 -22.92 -6.26
N ASP A 106 14.81 -22.65 -7.46
CA ASP A 106 16.24 -22.35 -7.67
C ASP A 106 16.72 -21.00 -7.09
N ARG A 107 15.85 -20.25 -6.40
CA ARG A 107 16.12 -18.86 -6.03
C ARG A 107 16.55 -18.62 -4.59
N GLY A 108 16.47 -19.63 -3.72
CA GLY A 108 16.78 -19.49 -2.29
C GLY A 108 15.80 -18.56 -1.56
N CYS A 109 15.53 -18.84 -0.29
CA CYS A 109 14.67 -18.00 0.56
C CYS A 109 15.20 -17.95 1.99
N THR A 110 16.47 -17.60 2.12
CA THR A 110 17.15 -17.40 3.39
C THR A 110 16.44 -16.37 4.25
N ARG A 111 16.71 -16.40 5.56
CA ARG A 111 16.18 -15.40 6.49
C ARG A 111 16.56 -13.97 6.10
N ALA A 112 17.76 -13.77 5.55
CA ALA A 112 18.23 -12.46 5.10
C ALA A 112 17.42 -11.95 3.90
N GLU A 113 17.14 -12.81 2.91
CA GLU A 113 16.32 -12.44 1.74
C GLU A 113 14.87 -12.13 2.15
N ARG A 114 14.29 -12.92 3.06
CA ARG A 114 12.96 -12.66 3.61
C ARG A 114 12.90 -11.29 4.29
N GLU A 115 13.90 -10.98 5.12
CA GLU A 115 14.01 -9.67 5.77
C GLU A 115 14.13 -8.54 4.74
N GLU A 116 14.97 -8.70 3.71
CA GLU A 116 15.12 -7.69 2.66
C GLU A 116 13.81 -7.43 1.93
N ILE A 117 13.07 -8.49 1.57
CA ILE A 117 11.75 -8.40 0.93
C ILE A 117 10.79 -7.64 1.83
N PHE A 118 10.73 -7.98 3.11
CA PHE A 118 9.86 -7.32 4.08
C PHE A 118 10.19 -5.82 4.19
N GLN A 119 11.47 -5.47 4.34
CA GLN A 119 11.91 -4.07 4.42
C GLN A 119 11.57 -3.26 3.16
N ARG A 120 11.34 -3.89 2.00
CA ARG A 120 10.91 -3.20 0.77
C ARG A 120 9.43 -2.84 0.77
N VAL A 121 8.59 -3.51 1.55
CA VAL A 121 7.14 -3.27 1.61
C VAL A 121 6.82 -1.81 1.97
N PRO A 122 7.28 -1.25 3.11
CA PRO A 122 6.98 0.14 3.47
C PRO A 122 7.76 1.15 2.60
N ARG A 123 8.94 0.77 2.10
CA ARG A 123 9.77 1.62 1.22
C ARG A 123 9.07 1.92 -0.10
N ALA A 124 8.41 0.93 -0.71
CA ALA A 124 7.67 1.14 -1.95
C ALA A 124 6.59 2.23 -1.80
N GLY A 125 5.97 2.31 -0.63
CA GLY A 125 5.05 3.39 -0.30
C GLY A 125 5.72 4.76 -0.17
N SER A 126 6.82 4.80 0.57
CA SER A 126 7.63 6.01 0.77
C SER A 126 8.21 6.56 -0.53
N GLU A 127 8.62 5.69 -1.46
CA GLU A 127 9.15 6.06 -2.77
C GLU A 127 8.11 6.78 -3.62
N ILE A 128 6.86 6.34 -3.60
CA ILE A 128 5.74 7.01 -4.30
C ILE A 128 5.54 8.41 -3.74
N ILE A 129 5.47 8.54 -2.41
CA ILE A 129 5.31 9.85 -1.74
C ILE A 129 6.51 10.75 -2.06
N ARG A 130 7.74 10.25 -2.01
CA ARG A 130 8.94 11.03 -2.36
C ARG A 130 8.92 11.48 -3.82
N ALA A 131 8.48 10.62 -4.73
CA ALA A 131 8.46 10.93 -6.16
C ALA A 131 7.32 11.88 -6.57
N GLN A 132 6.18 11.83 -5.89
CA GLN A 132 4.95 12.51 -6.31
C GLN A 132 4.38 13.51 -5.29
N GLY A 133 4.95 13.56 -4.08
CA GLY A 133 4.45 14.35 -2.95
C GLY A 133 3.22 13.77 -2.24
N CYS A 134 2.60 12.72 -2.78
CA CYS A 134 1.40 12.07 -2.25
C CYS A 134 1.18 10.69 -2.89
N TYR A 135 0.22 9.90 -2.38
CA TYR A 135 -0.29 8.71 -3.06
C TYR A 135 -1.32 9.10 -4.13
N LEU A 136 -0.87 9.60 -5.29
CA LEU A 136 -1.73 9.79 -6.46
C LEU A 136 -1.34 8.77 -7.52
N LEU A 137 -2.23 7.81 -7.83
CA LEU A 137 -2.05 6.94 -8.99
C LEU A 137 -2.05 7.82 -10.25
N ARG A 138 -0.86 8.08 -10.79
CA ARG A 138 -0.73 8.73 -12.08
C ARG A 138 -1.24 7.73 -13.12
N HIS A 139 -2.44 7.96 -13.64
CA HIS A 139 -2.95 7.20 -14.77
C HIS A 139 -1.95 7.38 -15.91
N ARG A 140 -1.19 6.34 -16.27
CA ARG A 140 -0.54 6.29 -17.57
C ARG A 140 -1.66 6.02 -18.59
N PRO A 141 -1.89 6.89 -19.58
CA PRO A 141 -2.66 6.49 -20.74
C PRO A 141 -1.79 5.52 -21.54
N GLY A 142 -2.24 4.27 -21.69
CA GLY A 142 -1.55 3.22 -22.47
C GLY A 142 -0.72 2.27 -21.61
N GLY A 143 -1.22 1.04 -21.44
CA GLY A 143 -0.56 0.01 -20.65
C GLY A 143 -1.13 -1.39 -20.82
N TYR A 144 -1.60 -1.71 -22.02
CA TYR A 144 -1.68 -3.09 -22.52
C TYR A 144 -0.96 -3.09 -23.86
N ASP A 145 0.34 -3.41 -23.84
CA ASP A 145 1.02 -3.86 -25.05
C ASP A 145 1.93 -5.02 -24.69
N HIS A 146 1.61 -6.15 -25.32
CA HIS A 146 2.36 -7.39 -25.32
C HIS A 146 3.69 -7.23 -26.07
N TYR A 147 4.69 -8.03 -25.66
CA TYR A 147 5.94 -8.33 -26.37
C TYR A 147 6.85 -7.16 -26.79
N GLY A 148 7.96 -7.03 -26.05
CA GLY A 148 9.29 -6.69 -26.56
C GLY A 148 9.49 -5.31 -27.21
N LYS A 149 10.18 -4.41 -26.48
CA LYS A 149 11.11 -3.44 -27.08
C LYS A 149 12.13 -2.92 -26.04
N HIS A 150 13.36 -2.77 -26.53
CA HIS A 150 14.57 -2.31 -25.84
C HIS A 150 14.36 -0.98 -25.06
N PRO A 151 15.06 -0.74 -23.93
CA PRO A 151 14.96 0.52 -23.21
C PRO A 151 15.54 1.68 -24.03
N ALA A 152 14.76 2.76 -24.15
CA ALA A 152 15.17 4.03 -24.76
C ALA A 152 16.19 4.78 -23.87
N GLN A 153 17.14 5.46 -24.53
CA GLN A 153 18.30 6.13 -23.91
C GLN A 153 17.93 7.39 -23.11
N PRO A 154 18.79 7.84 -22.19
CA PRO A 154 18.47 8.84 -21.15
C PRO A 154 18.23 10.28 -21.64
N GLU A 155 18.58 10.61 -22.89
CA GLU A 155 18.62 11.99 -23.39
C GLU A 155 17.26 12.63 -23.74
N GLU A 156 16.17 11.87 -23.89
CA GLU A 156 14.86 12.44 -24.26
C GLU A 156 14.06 13.03 -23.07
N ARG A 157 14.53 12.90 -21.83
CA ARG A 157 13.81 13.38 -20.63
C ARG A 157 13.87 14.89 -20.37
N ALA A 158 14.78 15.62 -21.02
CA ALA A 158 15.08 17.01 -20.66
C ALA A 158 14.19 18.09 -21.29
N ALA A 159 13.31 17.77 -22.25
CA ALA A 159 12.65 18.78 -23.09
C ALA A 159 11.22 19.19 -22.70
N ARG A 160 10.69 18.81 -21.52
CA ARG A 160 9.24 19.01 -21.20
C ARG A 160 8.90 19.74 -19.90
N LEU A 161 9.82 20.51 -19.32
CA LEU A 161 9.51 21.37 -18.17
C LEU A 161 9.72 22.84 -18.54
N GLN A 162 8.65 23.50 -18.98
CA GLN A 162 8.54 24.97 -18.92
C GLN A 162 7.53 25.33 -17.83
N PRO A 163 7.85 26.26 -16.91
CA PRO A 163 6.93 26.66 -15.84
C PRO A 163 5.89 27.68 -16.35
N LEU A 164 4.61 27.36 -16.18
CA LEU A 164 3.51 28.31 -16.31
C LEU A 164 3.34 29.04 -14.97
N THR A 165 3.98 30.21 -14.82
CA THR A 165 3.63 31.18 -13.77
C THR A 165 3.23 32.49 -14.42
N GLY A 166 1.94 32.63 -14.68
CA GLY A 166 1.26 33.89 -14.98
C GLY A 166 0.37 34.28 -13.81
N THR A 167 0.66 35.46 -13.25
CA THR A 167 -0.06 36.24 -12.25
C THR A 167 -1.57 36.32 -12.50
N VAL A 168 -2.41 36.34 -11.44
CA VAL A 168 -3.48 37.30 -11.00
C VAL A 168 -4.30 36.53 -9.94
N TRP A 169 -4.45 36.89 -8.65
CA TRP A 169 -5.13 38.06 -8.07
C TRP A 169 -4.81 38.19 -6.56
N ALA A 170 -4.65 39.43 -6.12
CA ALA A 170 -4.92 39.97 -4.78
C ALA A 170 -5.60 41.35 -5.02
N PRO A 171 -6.34 41.96 -4.09
CA PRO A 171 -6.47 41.68 -2.66
C PRO A 171 -7.79 41.04 -2.22
#